data_AF-B5AS01-F1
#
_entry.id   AF-B5AS01-F1
#
_cell.length_a   1.000
_cell.length_b   1.000
_cell.length_c   1.000
_cell.angle_alpha   90.00
_cell.angle_beta   90.00
_cell.angle_gamma   90.00
#
_symmetry.space_group_name_H-M   'P 1'
#
loop_
_entity.id
_entity.type
_entity.pdbx_description
1 polymer ?
#
loop_
_entity_poly.entity_id
_entity_poly.type
_entity_poly.pdbx_seq_one_letter_code
_entity_poly.pdbx_strand_id
1 'polypeptide(L)'
;NVRLVKDASYGRQDENGNWNGMIGEVVRGEADLAIAPLTLTAAREKAVGMTKPFMQTGISILLRKDISDATGFFDFLSPFTAETWVGILIAYLGTAACIFIVARLSPCEWSQPQSEPNRFSLLHSLW
;
A
#
# COMPACT_ATOMS: atom_id res chain seq x y z
N ASN A 1 3.41 -50.37 -12.08
CA ASN A 1 3.55 -50.25 -10.62
C ASN A 1 3.90 -48.80 -10.32
N VAL A 2 3.14 -48.08 -9.50
CA VAL A 2 3.38 -46.65 -9.21
C VAL A 2 3.89 -46.53 -7.78
N ARG A 3 4.97 -45.75 -7.58
CA ARG A 3 5.56 -45.53 -6.25
C ARG A 3 6.01 -44.09 -6.10
N LEU A 4 6.04 -43.64 -4.85
CA LEU A 4 6.67 -42.36 -4.50
C LEU A 4 8.19 -42.48 -4.63
N VAL A 5 8.83 -41.35 -4.94
CA VAL A 5 10.28 -41.21 -4.95
C VAL A 5 10.84 -41.40 -3.54
N LYS A 6 11.99 -42.07 -3.42
CA LYS A 6 12.54 -42.49 -2.12
C LYS A 6 12.92 -41.31 -1.20
N ASP A 7 13.36 -40.20 -1.77
CA ASP A 7 13.90 -39.03 -1.06
C ASP A 7 12.96 -37.81 -1.09
N ALA A 8 11.71 -37.99 -1.52
CA ALA A 8 10.69 -36.95 -1.71
C ALA A 8 11.14 -35.74 -2.57
N SER A 9 12.21 -35.87 -3.36
CA SER A 9 12.81 -34.76 -4.09
C SER A 9 12.49 -34.81 -5.59
N TYR A 10 12.33 -33.65 -6.22
CA TYR A 10 12.15 -33.56 -7.68
C TYR A 10 13.38 -34.03 -8.45
N GLY A 11 14.56 -33.73 -7.91
CA GLY A 11 15.84 -34.00 -8.54
C GLY A 11 16.64 -32.72 -8.75
N ARG A 12 17.85 -32.75 -8.23
CA ARG A 12 18.90 -31.75 -8.30
C ARG A 12 20.21 -32.47 -8.65
N GLN A 13 21.03 -31.80 -9.44
CA GLN A 13 22.37 -32.28 -9.77
C GLN A 13 23.35 -31.90 -8.64
N ASP A 14 24.17 -32.85 -8.22
CA ASP A 14 25.31 -32.61 -7.33
C ASP A 14 26.51 -32.03 -8.12
N GLU A 15 27.59 -31.67 -7.42
CA GLU A 15 28.81 -31.14 -8.05
C GLU A 15 29.53 -32.18 -8.92
N ASN A 16 29.28 -33.47 -8.68
CA ASN A 16 29.85 -34.58 -9.43
C ASN A 16 29.03 -34.94 -10.68
N GLY A 17 27.91 -34.25 -10.92
CA GLY A 17 27.02 -34.47 -12.04
C GLY A 17 25.92 -35.52 -11.82
N ASN A 18 25.84 -36.15 -10.65
CA ASN A 18 24.82 -37.13 -10.31
C ASN A 18 23.49 -36.45 -9.95
N TRP A 19 22.39 -37.13 -10.28
CA TRP A 19 21.04 -36.67 -9.99
C TRP A 19 20.42 -37.46 -8.85
N ASN A 20 19.79 -36.75 -7.91
CA ASN A 20 18.89 -37.35 -6.91
C ASN A 20 17.42 -37.23 -7.35
N GLY A 21 16.50 -37.61 -6.46
CA GLY A 21 15.07 -37.43 -6.68
C GLY A 21 14.50 -38.18 -7.87
N MET A 22 13.35 -37.70 -8.34
CA MET A 22 12.64 -38.28 -9.47
C MET A 22 13.49 -38.31 -10.75
N ILE A 23 14.25 -37.24 -11.02
CA ILE A 23 15.20 -37.23 -12.15
C ILE A 23 16.23 -38.35 -12.00
N GLY A 24 16.84 -38.49 -10.82
CA GLY A 24 17.86 -39.50 -10.56
C GLY A 24 17.35 -40.92 -10.71
N GLU A 25 16.14 -41.22 -10.22
CA GLU A 25 15.54 -42.54 -10.37
C GLU A 25 15.26 -42.89 -11.84
N VAL A 26 14.87 -41.92 -12.67
CA VAL A 26 14.70 -42.13 -14.12
C VAL A 26 16.05 -42.30 -14.81
N VAL A 27 17.05 -41.47 -14.49
CA VAL A 27 18.42 -41.57 -15.04
C VAL A 27 19.06 -42.94 -14.73
N ARG A 28 18.83 -43.48 -13.52
CA ARG A 28 19.35 -44.80 -13.11
C ARG A 28 18.51 -45.98 -13.58
N GLY A 29 17.38 -45.75 -14.26
CA GLY A 29 16.47 -46.82 -14.70
C GLY A 29 15.71 -47.51 -13.55
N GLU A 30 15.61 -46.87 -12.38
CA GLU A 30 14.78 -47.37 -11.27
C GLU A 30 13.29 -47.05 -11.45
N ALA A 31 12.97 -46.13 -12.36
CA ALA A 31 11.63 -45.75 -12.76
C ALA A 31 11.62 -45.43 -14.26
N ASP A 32 10.59 -45.90 -14.98
CA ASP A 32 10.45 -45.64 -16.42
C ASP A 32 9.95 -44.22 -16.73
N LEU A 33 9.19 -43.63 -15.80
CA LEU A 33 8.58 -42.31 -15.96
C LEU A 33 8.39 -41.63 -14.60
N ALA A 34 8.60 -40.30 -14.57
CA ALA A 34 8.25 -39.45 -13.44
C ALA A 34 7.07 -38.53 -13.81
N ILE A 35 5.97 -38.62 -13.05
CA ILE A 35 4.79 -37.78 -13.20
C ILE A 35 4.64 -36.90 -11.96
N ALA A 36 4.90 -35.60 -12.12
CA ALA A 36 4.85 -34.61 -11.04
C ALA A 36 4.71 -33.19 -11.61
N PRO A 37 4.37 -32.17 -10.79
CA PRO A 37 4.50 -30.77 -11.19
C PRO A 37 5.98 -30.37 -11.27
N LEU A 38 6.63 -30.82 -12.34
CA LEU A 38 8.05 -30.68 -12.56
C LEU A 38 8.33 -29.53 -13.54
N THR A 39 9.09 -28.53 -13.08
CA THR A 39 9.52 -27.42 -13.94
C THR A 39 10.50 -27.91 -15.01
N LEU A 40 10.21 -27.58 -16.27
CA LEU A 40 11.10 -27.76 -17.41
C LEU A 40 12.29 -26.81 -17.28
N THR A 41 13.50 -27.36 -17.14
CA THR A 41 14.74 -26.59 -17.09
C THR A 41 15.78 -27.22 -18.00
N ALA A 42 16.67 -26.41 -18.57
CA ALA A 42 17.70 -26.90 -19.50
C ALA A 42 18.62 -27.97 -18.87
N ALA A 43 18.91 -27.87 -17.56
CA ALA A 43 19.71 -28.87 -16.87
C ALA A 43 19.01 -30.23 -16.79
N ARG A 44 17.70 -30.24 -16.54
CA ARG A 44 16.93 -31.49 -16.46
C ARG A 44 16.66 -32.10 -17.84
N GLU A 45 16.41 -31.27 -18.84
CA GLU A 45 16.21 -31.71 -20.24
C GLU A 45 17.48 -32.36 -20.83
N LYS A 46 18.67 -31.95 -20.37
CA LYS A 46 19.94 -32.62 -20.72
C LYS A 46 20.08 -34.01 -20.09
N ALA A 47 19.43 -34.27 -18.95
CA ALA A 47 19.54 -35.52 -18.21
C ALA A 47 18.46 -36.54 -18.61
N VAL A 48 17.24 -36.08 -18.90
CA VAL A 48 16.10 -36.92 -19.28
C VAL A 48 15.27 -36.26 -20.37
N GLY A 49 14.64 -37.06 -21.23
CA GLY A 49 13.66 -36.56 -22.19
C GLY A 49 12.42 -36.03 -21.48
N MET A 50 11.98 -34.82 -21.82
CA MET A 50 10.78 -34.20 -21.27
C MET A 50 9.71 -34.01 -22.35
N THR A 51 8.45 -34.18 -21.96
CA THR A 51 7.30 -33.88 -22.82
C THR A 51 7.07 -32.37 -22.93
N LYS A 52 6.20 -31.96 -23.87
CA LYS A 52 5.77 -30.56 -23.94
C LYS A 52 5.00 -30.18 -22.66
N PRO A 53 5.24 -29.01 -22.06
CA PRO A 53 4.50 -28.56 -20.90
C PRO A 53 2.99 -28.53 -21.19
N PHE A 54 2.19 -29.08 -20.29
CA PHE A 54 0.72 -29.09 -20.39
C PHE A 54 0.08 -27.92 -19.61
N MET A 55 0.85 -27.24 -18.76
CA MET A 55 0.44 -26.08 -17.97
C MET A 55 1.58 -25.05 -17.96
N GLN A 56 1.23 -23.77 -18.03
CA GLN A 56 2.18 -22.67 -17.90
C GLN A 56 2.07 -22.08 -16.49
N THR A 57 3.14 -22.15 -15.73
CA THR A 57 3.24 -21.60 -14.36
C THR A 57 4.40 -20.62 -14.27
N GLY A 58 4.27 -19.59 -13.43
CA GLY A 58 5.31 -18.61 -13.16
C GLY A 58 5.60 -18.46 -11.66
N ILE A 59 6.68 -17.75 -11.34
CA ILE A 59 7.00 -17.36 -9.96
C ILE A 59 6.09 -16.18 -9.59
N SER A 60 5.45 -16.26 -8.43
CA SER A 60 4.64 -15.17 -7.86
C SER A 60 5.04 -14.95 -6.41
N ILE A 61 4.91 -13.71 -5.94
CA ILE A 61 5.19 -13.34 -4.55
C ILE A 61 3.85 -13.27 -3.81
N LEU A 62 3.73 -14.04 -2.74
CA LEU A 62 2.58 -14.01 -1.84
C LEU A 62 2.86 -13.01 -0.72
N LEU A 63 2.08 -11.93 -0.68
CA LEU A 63 2.09 -10.94 0.40
C LEU A 63 0.82 -11.08 1.22
N ARG A 64 0.94 -10.91 2.53
CA ARG A 64 -0.25 -10.74 3.39
C ARG A 64 -0.93 -9.45 2.96
N LYS A 65 -2.25 -9.49 2.77
CA LYS A 65 -3.05 -8.27 2.59
C LYS A 65 -3.02 -7.52 3.93
N ASP A 66 -2.43 -6.33 3.93
CA ASP A 66 -2.59 -5.41 5.04
C ASP A 66 -4.05 -4.96 5.05
N ILE A 67 -4.75 -5.29 6.13
CA ILE A 67 -6.06 -4.72 6.40
C ILE A 67 -5.75 -3.31 6.88
N SER A 68 -5.69 -2.35 5.95
CA SER A 68 -5.63 -0.94 6.32
C SER A 68 -6.80 -0.67 7.27
N ASP A 69 -6.50 -0.19 8.47
CA ASP A 69 -7.54 0.29 9.37
C ASP A 69 -8.41 1.28 8.60
N ALA A 70 -9.73 1.04 8.60
CA ALA A 70 -10.66 1.87 7.87
C ALA A 70 -10.44 3.33 8.28
N THR A 71 -10.18 4.20 7.29
CA THR A 71 -9.90 5.62 7.51
C THR A 71 -10.87 6.20 8.54
N GLY A 72 -10.33 6.69 9.65
CA GLY A 72 -11.11 7.24 10.74
C GLY A 72 -11.80 8.53 10.29
N PHE A 73 -12.97 8.84 10.86
CA PHE A 73 -13.69 10.09 10.58
C PHE A 73 -12.84 11.36 10.83
N PHE A 74 -11.82 11.27 11.69
CA PHE A 74 -10.92 12.35 12.06
C PHE A 74 -9.53 12.26 11.40
N ASP A 75 -9.30 11.36 10.44
CA ASP A 75 -8.01 11.23 9.76
C ASP A 75 -7.60 12.51 9.03
N PHE A 76 -8.56 13.38 8.67
CA PHE A 76 -8.24 14.68 8.09
C PHE A 76 -7.53 15.64 9.08
N LEU A 77 -7.58 15.37 10.39
CA LEU A 77 -6.85 16.12 11.43
C LEU A 77 -5.43 15.58 11.65
N SER A 78 -5.12 14.38 11.13
CA SER A 78 -3.79 13.75 11.22
C SER A 78 -2.61 14.52 10.60
N PRO A 79 -2.76 15.41 9.58
CA PRO A 79 -1.59 16.11 9.04
C PRO A 79 -0.99 17.12 10.01
N PHE A 80 -1.67 17.45 11.12
CA PHE A 80 -1.24 18.48 12.06
C PHE A 80 -1.20 17.95 13.51
N THR A 81 -0.12 18.26 14.23
CA THR A 81 0.06 17.89 15.65
C THR A 81 -0.96 18.58 16.54
N ALA A 82 -1.37 17.95 17.65
CA ALA A 82 -2.28 18.54 18.64
C ALA A 82 -1.87 19.95 19.10
N GLU A 83 -0.57 20.22 19.20
CA GLU A 83 -0.02 21.53 19.55
C GLU A 83 -0.45 22.64 18.58
N THR A 84 -0.49 22.36 17.28
CA THR A 84 -0.91 23.34 16.28
C THR A 84 -2.39 23.69 16.42
N TRP A 85 -3.24 22.71 16.71
CA TRP A 85 -4.66 22.91 16.99
C TRP A 85 -4.89 23.76 18.24
N VAL A 86 -4.13 23.49 19.31
CA VAL A 86 -4.15 24.32 20.52
C VAL A 86 -3.64 25.74 20.21
N GLY A 87 -2.59 25.87 19.40
CA GLY A 87 -2.07 27.16 18.95
C GLY A 87 -3.10 27.98 18.17
N ILE A 88 -3.85 27.36 17.25
CA ILE A 88 -4.94 27.99 16.50
C ILE A 88 -6.02 28.49 17.48
N LEU A 89 -6.39 27.69 18.48
CA LEU A 89 -7.38 28.08 19.50
C LEU A 89 -6.91 29.30 20.30
N ILE A 90 -5.65 29.31 20.74
CA ILE A 90 -5.06 30.42 21.50
C ILE A 90 -4.98 31.68 20.63
N ALA A 91 -4.52 31.57 19.39
CA ALA A 91 -4.45 32.69 18.46
C ALA A 91 -5.84 33.30 18.21
N TYR A 92 -6.85 32.46 17.99
CA TYR A 92 -8.23 32.90 17.81
C TYR A 92 -8.75 33.68 19.03
N LEU A 93 -8.57 33.16 20.24
CA LEU A 93 -8.98 33.85 21.46
C LEU A 93 -8.19 35.14 21.70
N GLY A 94 -6.89 35.14 21.40
CA GLY A 94 -6.03 36.31 21.50
C GLY A 94 -6.47 37.44 20.56
N THR A 95 -6.73 37.12 19.29
CA THR A 95 -7.25 38.10 18.33
C THR A 95 -8.61 38.64 18.76
N ALA A 96 -9.52 37.78 19.23
CA ALA A 96 -10.83 38.21 19.76
C ALA A 96 -10.68 39.15 20.96
N ALA A 97 -9.76 38.86 21.89
CA ALA A 97 -9.47 39.72 23.03
C ALA A 97 -8.88 41.08 22.60
N CYS A 98 -7.94 41.10 21.66
CA CYS A 98 -7.38 42.33 21.10
C CYS A 98 -8.47 43.19 20.46
N ILE A 99 -9.33 42.61 19.62
CA ILE A 99 -10.46 43.32 19.00
C ILE A 99 -11.40 43.85 20.07
N PHE A 100 -11.73 43.07 21.10
CA PHE A 100 -12.59 43.50 22.20
C PHE A 100 -12.01 44.71 22.95
N ILE A 101 -10.71 44.70 23.24
CA ILE A 101 -10.02 45.81 23.91
C ILE A 101 -10.04 47.05 23.01
N VAL A 102 -9.71 46.91 21.72
CA VAL A 102 -9.73 48.03 20.77
C VAL A 102 -11.14 48.61 20.64
N ALA A 103 -12.18 47.79 20.50
CA ALA A 103 -13.56 48.25 20.42
C ALA A 103 -14.04 48.95 21.70
N ARG A 104 -13.49 48.60 22.87
CA ARG A 104 -13.80 49.28 24.14
C ARG A 104 -12.99 50.55 24.37
N LEU A 105 -11.77 50.63 23.84
CA LEU A 105 -10.86 51.76 24.03
C LEU A 105 -10.88 52.78 22.91
N SER A 106 -11.41 52.45 21.73
CA SER A 106 -11.68 53.37 20.63
C SER A 106 -13.08 53.96 20.77
N PRO A 107 -13.26 55.21 21.24
CA PRO A 107 -14.56 55.88 21.24
C PRO A 107 -15.01 56.28 19.83
N CYS A 108 -14.13 56.15 18.83
CA CYS A 108 -14.30 56.69 17.49
C CYS A 108 -15.22 55.86 16.58
N GLU A 109 -15.61 54.64 16.95
CA GLU A 109 -16.65 53.88 16.23
C GLU A 109 -18.08 54.23 16.68
N TRP A 110 -18.25 54.86 17.85
CA TRP A 110 -19.56 55.34 18.30
C TRP A 110 -19.98 56.63 17.60
N SER A 111 -19.03 57.37 17.01
CA SER A 111 -19.39 58.53 16.19
C SER A 111 -19.93 58.03 14.86
N GLN A 112 -21.24 57.78 14.84
CA GLN A 112 -22.07 57.68 13.64
C GLN A 112 -21.51 58.68 12.60
N PRO A 113 -21.06 58.25 11.40
CA PRO A 113 -20.85 59.21 10.34
C PRO A 113 -22.21 59.84 10.06
N GLN A 114 -22.40 61.06 10.57
CA GLN A 114 -23.52 61.89 10.16
C GLN A 114 -23.36 62.07 8.65
N SER A 115 -24.35 61.58 7.91
CA SER A 115 -24.57 61.82 6.49
C SER A 115 -23.43 61.41 5.54
N GLU A 116 -23.30 60.12 5.25
CA GLU A 116 -22.79 59.68 3.94
C GLU A 116 -23.99 59.46 2.99
N PRO A 117 -24.12 60.22 1.89
CA PRO A 117 -25.27 60.15 0.99
C PRO A 117 -25.31 58.85 0.16
N ASN A 118 -24.22 58.08 0.14
CA ASN A 118 -24.09 56.87 -0.66
C ASN A 118 -24.22 55.63 0.24
N ARG A 119 -25.47 55.30 0.59
CA ARG A 119 -25.81 54.05 1.28
C ARG A 119 -25.58 52.87 0.33
N PHE A 120 -24.46 52.18 0.46
CA PHE A 120 -24.26 50.88 -0.20
C PHE A 120 -25.29 49.87 0.35
N SER A 121 -26.29 49.55 -0.46
CA SER A 121 -27.25 48.48 -0.19
C SER A 121 -26.87 47.27 -1.03
N LEU A 122 -26.90 46.07 -0.44
CA LEU A 122 -26.58 44.83 -1.14
C LEU A 122 -27.45 44.59 -2.40
N LEU A 123 -28.66 45.15 -2.39
CA LEU A 123 -29.58 45.17 -3.53
C LEU A 123 -29.08 46.01 -4.71
N HIS A 124 -28.16 46.95 -4.50
CA HIS A 124 -27.55 47.79 -5.55
C HIS A 124 -26.18 47.29 -6.01
N SER A 125 -25.53 46.37 -5.28
CA SER A 125 -24.20 45.85 -5.62
C SER A 125 -24.23 44.49 -6.32
N LEU A 126 -25.38 43.85 -6.41
CA LEU A 126 -25.58 42.64 -7.20
C LEU A 126 -26.32 43.06 -8.47
N TRP A 127 -25.57 43.13 -9.57
CA TRP A 127 -26.12 43.19 -10.91
C TRP A 127 -26.74 41.84 -11.28
#